data_AF-A0A6V8LUN6-F1
#
_entry.id   AF-A0A6V8LUN6-F1
#
_cell.length_a   1.000
_cell.length_b   1.000
_cell.length_c   1.000
_cell.angle_alpha   90.00
_cell.angle_beta   90.00
_cell.angle_gamma   90.00
#
_symmetry.space_group_name_H-M   'P 1'
#
loop_
_entity.id
_entity.type
_entity.pdbx_description
1 polymer ?
#
loop_
_entity_poly.entity_id
_entity_poly.type
_entity_poly.pdbx_seq_one_letter_code
_entity_poly.pdbx_strand_id
1 'polypeptide(L)'
;MSPRMKRTHPLRRASRAPALVLALALALGLPNVAPVRAQAPDLTARADRLLGLPYRVDGVLDEKGRWTTFEHPEKTFDSPGLNCSGLEFALMRLLAPSGPPASLAGRDRQGDSGPGASMGQDWDYGFDLTLNLTEGLARRWLLPEPRAVSPADTGRETLGFPLSDEAAWRRALAQVKPGQACLVSFSQTGRRKGYTLQHYHVGVVLPDATGGRWLYQSTPKSGVTKTNLTDPAGMKRFQASFAGKDRRVLLLSADLPPAR
;
A
#
# COMPACT_ATOMS: atom_id res chain seq x y z
N MET A 1 60.14 -47.47 -11.77
CA MET A 1 61.15 -46.87 -12.67
C MET A 1 60.62 -45.54 -13.18
N SER A 2 61.24 -44.43 -12.76
CA SER A 2 61.17 -43.13 -13.42
C SER A 2 62.12 -43.17 -14.65
N PRO A 3 61.97 -42.31 -15.68
CA PRO A 3 62.60 -41.00 -15.57
C PRO A 3 61.92 -39.81 -16.31
N ARG A 4 62.17 -38.63 -15.75
CA ARG A 4 62.20 -37.31 -16.38
C ARG A 4 63.07 -37.29 -17.66
N MET A 5 62.70 -36.45 -18.64
CA MET A 5 63.71 -35.68 -19.37
C MET A 5 63.26 -34.24 -19.66
N LYS A 6 64.11 -33.31 -19.22
CA LYS A 6 64.17 -31.87 -19.54
C LYS A 6 64.96 -31.67 -20.83
N ARG A 7 64.76 -30.54 -21.53
CA ARG A 7 65.78 -29.67 -22.19
C ARG A 7 65.07 -28.47 -22.85
N THR A 8 65.18 -27.24 -22.33
CA THR A 8 66.24 -26.20 -22.45
C THR A 8 66.06 -25.22 -23.62
N HIS A 9 66.07 -23.92 -23.28
CA HIS A 9 66.01 -22.70 -24.11
C HIS A 9 67.19 -22.54 -25.10
N PRO A 10 67.14 -21.54 -26.03
CA PRO A 10 67.71 -20.22 -25.68
C PRO A 10 66.95 -18.97 -26.18
N LEU A 11 67.35 -17.86 -25.55
CA LEU A 11 66.97 -16.46 -25.65
C LEU A 11 67.17 -15.77 -27.02
N ARG A 12 66.34 -14.74 -27.30
CA ARG A 12 66.73 -13.40 -27.79
C ARG A 12 65.54 -12.43 -27.59
N ARG A 13 65.54 -11.63 -26.51
CA ARG A 13 65.91 -10.20 -26.46
C ARG A 13 65.42 -9.36 -27.66
N ALA A 14 64.36 -8.58 -27.43
CA ALA A 14 64.31 -7.18 -27.85
C ALA A 14 63.51 -6.38 -26.81
N SER A 15 64.26 -5.52 -26.14
CA SER A 15 63.83 -4.47 -25.21
C SER A 15 63.04 -3.37 -25.92
N ARG A 16 62.01 -2.84 -25.25
CA ARG A 16 61.89 -1.42 -24.86
C ARG A 16 60.57 -1.20 -24.11
N ALA A 17 60.69 -0.89 -22.83
CA ALA A 17 59.67 -0.23 -22.01
C ALA A 17 59.66 1.29 -22.33
N PRO A 18 58.90 2.15 -21.63
CA PRO A 18 57.56 2.02 -21.02
C PRO A 18 56.60 3.15 -21.50
N ALA A 19 55.30 2.99 -21.31
CA ALA A 19 54.38 4.14 -21.27
C ALA A 19 53.38 3.93 -20.13
N LEU A 20 53.84 4.26 -18.93
CA LEU A 20 53.02 4.49 -17.76
C LEU A 20 52.26 5.80 -18.01
N VAL A 21 51.03 5.73 -18.52
CA VAL A 21 50.14 6.90 -18.53
C VAL A 21 49.45 6.96 -17.17
N LEU A 22 50.15 7.59 -16.23
CA LEU A 22 49.62 8.12 -14.99
C LEU A 22 48.77 9.36 -15.36
N ALA A 23 47.47 9.16 -15.62
CA ALA A 23 46.53 10.27 -15.71
C ALA A 23 46.02 10.60 -14.31
N LEU A 24 46.79 11.45 -13.64
CA LEU A 24 46.41 12.23 -12.47
C LEU A 24 45.28 13.20 -12.90
N ALA A 25 44.03 12.77 -12.82
CA ALA A 25 42.89 13.69 -12.94
C ALA A 25 42.78 14.47 -11.63
N LEU A 26 43.24 15.71 -11.69
CA LEU A 26 43.16 16.72 -10.66
C LEU A 26 41.78 16.77 -10.02
N ALA A 27 41.82 16.94 -8.71
CA ALA A 27 40.82 17.54 -7.85
C ALA A 27 40.40 18.94 -8.36
N LEU A 28 39.63 18.99 -9.44
CA LEU A 28 38.73 20.09 -9.71
C LEU A 28 37.45 19.77 -8.93
N GLY A 29 37.13 20.63 -7.96
CA GLY A 29 35.90 20.59 -7.18
C GLY A 29 34.68 20.75 -8.08
N LEU A 30 34.35 19.70 -8.83
CA LEU A 30 33.02 19.51 -9.36
C LEU A 30 32.10 19.50 -8.14
N PRO A 31 31.10 20.40 -8.06
CA PRO A 31 30.11 20.30 -7.02
C PRO A 31 29.62 18.86 -7.06
N ASN A 32 29.69 18.18 -5.92
CA ASN A 32 29.06 16.90 -5.72
C ASN A 32 27.56 17.18 -5.91
N VAL A 33 27.09 17.16 -7.15
CA VAL A 33 25.68 17.25 -7.48
C VAL A 33 25.14 15.93 -6.99
N ALA A 34 24.77 15.93 -5.70
CA ALA A 34 23.99 14.87 -5.11
C ALA A 34 22.91 14.57 -6.13
N PRO A 35 22.72 13.29 -6.52
CA PRO A 35 21.70 12.95 -7.49
C PRO A 35 20.43 13.63 -7.00
N VAL A 36 19.90 14.56 -7.81
CA VAL A 36 18.62 15.19 -7.54
C VAL A 36 17.67 14.01 -7.43
N ARG A 37 17.34 13.62 -6.20
CA ARG A 37 16.33 12.60 -5.94
C ARG A 37 15.12 13.16 -6.64
N ALA A 38 14.79 12.59 -7.81
CA ALA A 38 13.54 12.89 -8.49
C ALA A 38 12.48 12.82 -7.40
N GLN A 39 11.91 13.98 -7.08
CA GLN A 39 11.02 14.12 -5.95
C GLN A 39 9.85 13.23 -6.30
N ALA A 40 9.71 12.12 -5.56
CA ALA A 40 8.63 11.17 -5.81
C ALA A 40 7.34 12.01 -5.86
N PRO A 41 6.55 11.92 -6.93
CA PRO A 41 5.42 12.81 -7.11
C PRO A 41 4.53 12.76 -5.89
N ASP A 42 4.04 13.93 -5.48
CA ASP A 42 3.25 14.06 -4.27
C ASP A 42 1.95 13.26 -4.41
N LEU A 43 1.98 12.03 -3.87
CA LEU A 43 0.86 11.10 -3.89
C LEU A 43 -0.36 11.73 -3.19
N THR A 44 -0.11 12.56 -2.17
CA THR A 44 -1.17 13.24 -1.43
C THR A 44 -1.84 14.31 -2.28
N ALA A 45 -1.11 15.06 -3.10
CA ALA A 45 -1.71 16.03 -4.04
C ALA A 45 -2.64 15.37 -5.09
N ARG A 46 -2.35 14.13 -5.51
CA ARG A 46 -3.23 13.37 -6.40
C ARG A 46 -4.49 12.88 -5.68
N ALA A 47 -4.31 12.33 -4.48
CA ALA A 47 -5.38 11.84 -3.63
C ALA A 47 -6.33 12.96 -3.15
N ASP A 48 -5.78 14.16 -2.92
CA ASP A 48 -6.51 15.33 -2.44
C ASP A 48 -7.63 15.78 -3.40
N ARG A 49 -7.54 15.42 -4.68
CA ARG A 49 -8.59 15.67 -5.68
C ARG A 49 -9.91 14.97 -5.36
N LEU A 50 -9.89 13.95 -4.51
CA LEU A 50 -11.08 13.21 -4.08
C LEU A 50 -11.69 13.78 -2.78
N LEU A 51 -11.04 14.71 -2.11
CA LEU A 51 -11.54 15.26 -0.83
C LEU A 51 -12.87 15.99 -1.03
N GLY A 52 -13.78 15.81 -0.07
CA GLY A 52 -15.10 16.44 -0.09
C GLY A 52 -16.12 15.73 -0.98
N LEU A 53 -15.74 14.71 -1.75
CA LEU A 53 -16.72 13.86 -2.44
C LEU A 53 -17.69 13.23 -1.41
N PRO A 54 -19.00 13.23 -1.69
CA PRO A 54 -19.99 12.74 -0.73
C PRO A 54 -19.90 11.22 -0.57
N TYR A 55 -20.43 10.74 0.56
CA TYR A 55 -20.61 9.31 0.74
C TYR A 55 -21.80 8.82 -0.09
N ARG A 56 -21.60 7.76 -0.87
CA ARG A 56 -22.66 7.02 -1.56
C ARG A 56 -22.52 5.56 -1.18
N VAL A 57 -23.61 4.94 -0.73
CA VAL A 57 -23.66 3.49 -0.48
C VAL A 57 -23.28 2.78 -1.78
N ASP A 58 -22.27 1.92 -1.69
CA ASP A 58 -21.69 1.16 -2.80
C ASP A 58 -21.18 1.97 -4.00
N GLY A 59 -20.96 3.27 -3.82
CA GLY A 59 -20.44 4.13 -4.88
C GLY A 59 -18.97 3.87 -5.18
N VAL A 60 -18.65 3.69 -6.46
CA VAL A 60 -17.29 3.58 -7.01
C VAL A 60 -17.15 4.47 -8.25
N LEU A 61 -15.93 4.98 -8.49
CA LEU A 61 -15.54 5.61 -9.76
C LEU A 61 -14.81 4.56 -10.59
N ASP A 62 -15.44 4.04 -11.64
CA ASP A 62 -14.86 2.96 -12.45
C ASP A 62 -13.64 3.43 -13.27
N GLU A 63 -12.96 2.49 -13.93
CA GLU A 63 -11.79 2.77 -14.74
C GLU A 63 -12.05 3.68 -15.95
N LYS A 64 -13.33 3.89 -16.32
CA LYS A 64 -13.78 4.79 -17.40
C LYS A 64 -14.19 6.16 -16.87
N GLY A 65 -14.09 6.40 -15.56
CA GLY A 65 -14.48 7.65 -14.93
C GLY A 65 -15.99 7.80 -14.71
N ARG A 66 -16.76 6.70 -14.74
CA ARG A 66 -18.20 6.70 -14.48
C ARG A 66 -18.48 6.39 -13.01
N TRP A 67 -19.43 7.10 -12.42
CA TRP A 67 -19.94 6.78 -11.09
C TRP A 67 -20.88 5.59 -11.19
N THR A 68 -20.59 4.50 -10.48
CA THR A 68 -21.34 3.24 -10.55
C THR A 68 -21.23 2.47 -9.23
N THR A 69 -21.59 1.18 -9.21
CA THR A 69 -21.35 0.27 -8.08
C THR A 69 -20.47 -0.91 -8.49
N PHE A 70 -19.87 -1.60 -7.52
CA PHE A 70 -19.09 -2.81 -7.79
C PHE A 70 -19.97 -3.95 -8.31
N GLU A 71 -21.15 -4.15 -7.70
CA GLU A 71 -22.09 -5.23 -8.04
C GLU A 71 -22.81 -5.01 -9.37
N HIS A 72 -23.11 -3.75 -9.70
CA HIS A 72 -23.91 -3.35 -10.86
C HIS A 72 -23.19 -2.27 -11.69
N PRO A 73 -22.08 -2.61 -12.38
CA PRO A 73 -21.29 -1.66 -13.16
C PRO A 73 -22.03 -1.05 -14.38
N GLU A 74 -23.19 -1.60 -14.73
CA GLU A 74 -24.12 -1.08 -15.73
C GLU A 74 -24.97 0.09 -15.20
N LYS A 75 -25.18 0.18 -13.87
CA LYS A 75 -25.93 1.27 -13.25
C LYS A 75 -25.00 2.46 -13.04
N THR A 76 -25.21 3.53 -13.79
CA THR A 76 -24.43 4.77 -13.65
C THR A 76 -25.21 5.85 -12.92
N PHE A 77 -24.49 6.73 -12.24
CA PHE A 77 -25.05 7.86 -11.51
C PHE A 77 -24.55 9.19 -12.07
N ASP A 78 -25.43 10.19 -12.15
CA ASP A 78 -25.07 11.53 -12.61
C ASP A 78 -24.33 12.34 -11.53
N SER A 79 -24.50 11.97 -10.26
CA SER A 79 -23.87 12.65 -9.13
C SER A 79 -22.77 11.81 -8.49
N PRO A 80 -21.64 12.44 -8.11
CA PRO A 80 -20.50 11.72 -7.58
C PRO A 80 -20.79 11.12 -6.20
N GLY A 81 -19.97 10.17 -5.80
CA GLY A 81 -19.92 9.70 -4.42
C GLY A 81 -19.21 8.36 -4.28
N LEU A 82 -18.53 8.19 -3.15
CA LEU A 82 -17.71 7.00 -2.89
C LEU A 82 -18.05 6.45 -1.50
N ASN A 83 -18.25 5.13 -1.38
CA ASN A 83 -18.14 4.48 -0.08
C ASN A 83 -16.64 4.29 0.27
N CYS A 84 -16.34 3.62 1.39
CA CYS A 84 -14.96 3.38 1.81
C CYS A 84 -14.17 2.54 0.79
N SER A 85 -14.77 1.47 0.28
CA SER A 85 -14.18 0.58 -0.73
C SER A 85 -13.99 1.26 -2.09
N GLY A 86 -14.96 2.06 -2.52
CA GLY A 86 -14.88 2.84 -3.75
C GLY A 86 -13.81 3.91 -3.67
N LEU A 87 -13.60 4.52 -2.50
CA LEU A 87 -12.47 5.43 -2.28
C LEU A 87 -11.12 4.69 -2.37
N GLU A 88 -10.98 3.54 -1.72
CA GLU A 88 -9.75 2.75 -1.79
C GLU A 88 -9.44 2.34 -3.25
N PHE A 89 -10.45 1.88 -3.99
CA PHE A 89 -10.33 1.61 -5.42
C PHE A 89 -9.93 2.86 -6.22
N ALA A 90 -10.64 3.97 -6.06
CA ALA A 90 -10.37 5.21 -6.80
C ALA A 90 -8.95 5.75 -6.52
N LEU A 91 -8.50 5.68 -5.26
CA LEU A 91 -7.14 6.05 -4.89
C LEU A 91 -6.12 5.11 -5.54
N MET A 92 -6.31 3.80 -5.49
CA MET A 92 -5.39 2.86 -6.12
C MET A 92 -5.37 3.00 -7.65
N ARG A 93 -6.50 3.31 -8.29
CA ARG A 93 -6.57 3.66 -9.72
C ARG A 93 -5.80 4.92 -10.06
N LEU A 94 -5.87 5.94 -9.21
CA LEU A 94 -5.04 7.14 -9.36
C LEU A 94 -3.58 6.78 -9.20
N LEU A 95 -3.20 6.11 -8.12
CA LEU A 95 -1.80 5.90 -7.74
C LEU A 95 -1.09 4.84 -8.63
N ALA A 96 -1.81 3.79 -9.03
CA ALA A 96 -1.35 2.71 -9.89
C ALA A 96 -2.36 2.45 -11.03
N PRO A 97 -2.34 3.26 -12.12
CA PRO A 97 -3.34 3.20 -13.19
C PRO A 97 -3.39 1.91 -14.02
N SER A 98 -2.47 0.97 -13.80
CA SER A 98 -2.51 -0.39 -14.38
C SER A 98 -3.17 -1.42 -13.47
N GLY A 99 -3.67 -1.02 -12.30
CA GLY A 99 -4.40 -1.91 -11.39
C GLY A 99 -5.71 -2.45 -12.00
N PRO A 100 -6.33 -3.44 -11.36
CA PRO A 100 -7.49 -4.14 -11.89
C PRO A 100 -8.69 -3.21 -12.14
N PRO A 101 -9.60 -3.56 -13.06
CA PRO A 101 -10.92 -2.92 -13.18
C PRO A 101 -11.78 -3.20 -11.94
N ALA A 102 -12.84 -2.42 -11.74
CA ALA A 102 -13.69 -2.49 -10.54
C ALA A 102 -14.24 -3.90 -10.28
N SER A 103 -14.68 -4.60 -11.34
CA SER A 103 -15.23 -5.97 -11.26
C SER A 103 -14.23 -7.01 -10.73
N LEU A 104 -12.94 -6.85 -11.00
CA LEU A 104 -11.90 -7.73 -10.48
C LEU A 104 -11.42 -7.30 -9.09
N ALA A 105 -11.46 -6.00 -8.79
CA ALA A 105 -11.10 -5.49 -7.47
C ALA A 105 -12.08 -5.95 -6.37
N GLY A 106 -13.38 -6.00 -6.66
CA GLY A 106 -14.43 -6.42 -5.73
C GLY A 106 -14.67 -7.94 -5.66
N ARG A 107 -13.81 -8.77 -6.26
CA ARG A 107 -13.98 -10.22 -6.28
C ARG A 107 -13.81 -10.84 -4.89
N ASP A 108 -14.80 -11.62 -4.44
CA ASP A 108 -14.67 -12.57 -3.33
C ASP A 108 -13.67 -13.66 -3.71
N ARG A 109 -12.54 -13.71 -3.01
CA ARG A 109 -11.40 -14.58 -3.30
C ARG A 109 -11.67 -16.03 -2.90
N GLN A 110 -12.55 -16.26 -1.93
CA GLN A 110 -12.82 -17.57 -1.35
C GLN A 110 -14.19 -18.13 -1.72
N GLY A 111 -15.09 -17.27 -2.20
CA GLY A 111 -16.49 -17.62 -2.41
C GLY A 111 -17.23 -17.89 -1.10
N ASP A 112 -16.75 -17.33 0.02
CA ASP A 112 -17.25 -17.62 1.37
C ASP A 112 -17.95 -16.42 2.02
N SER A 113 -18.25 -15.37 1.24
CA SER A 113 -18.92 -14.15 1.69
C SER A 113 -20.39 -14.04 1.25
N GLY A 114 -20.96 -15.09 0.65
CA GLY A 114 -22.35 -15.09 0.20
C GLY A 114 -23.41 -15.23 1.32
N PRO A 115 -24.71 -15.22 0.95
CA PRO A 115 -25.80 -15.48 1.90
C PRO A 115 -25.61 -16.82 2.62
N GLY A 116 -25.68 -16.82 3.96
CA GLY A 116 -25.49 -18.01 4.79
C GLY A 116 -24.03 -18.34 5.14
N ALA A 117 -23.07 -17.51 4.73
CA ALA A 117 -21.67 -17.61 5.16
C ALA A 117 -21.55 -17.71 6.70
N SER A 118 -20.69 -18.61 7.18
CA SER A 118 -20.52 -18.88 8.63
C SER A 118 -19.95 -17.68 9.40
N MET A 119 -19.20 -16.82 8.72
CA MET A 119 -18.63 -15.59 9.27
C MET A 119 -19.55 -14.37 9.07
N GLY A 120 -20.65 -14.52 8.33
CA GLY A 120 -21.55 -13.48 7.87
C GLY A 120 -21.27 -13.05 6.42
N GLN A 121 -22.25 -12.40 5.77
CA GLN A 121 -22.17 -11.98 4.38
C GLN A 121 -21.17 -10.82 4.18
N ASP A 122 -20.24 -10.91 3.24
CA ASP A 122 -19.20 -9.89 3.00
C ASP A 122 -18.28 -9.67 4.23
N TRP A 123 -18.01 -10.73 4.99
CA TRP A 123 -17.23 -10.64 6.22
C TRP A 123 -15.77 -10.22 5.97
N ASP A 124 -15.20 -10.58 4.81
CA ASP A 124 -13.81 -10.31 4.41
C ASP A 124 -13.67 -9.31 3.27
N TYR A 125 -14.76 -8.69 2.80
CA TYR A 125 -14.73 -7.83 1.60
C TYR A 125 -13.63 -6.77 1.63
N GLY A 126 -13.42 -6.09 2.78
CA GLY A 126 -12.34 -5.11 2.92
C GLY A 126 -10.93 -5.73 2.86
N PHE A 127 -10.74 -6.95 3.35
CA PHE A 127 -9.48 -7.68 3.25
C PHE A 127 -9.21 -8.12 1.81
N ASP A 128 -10.21 -8.73 1.17
CA ASP A 128 -10.12 -9.17 -0.22
C ASP A 128 -9.86 -8.02 -1.18
N LEU A 129 -10.55 -6.89 -1.02
CA LEU A 129 -10.30 -5.68 -1.80
C LEU A 129 -8.84 -5.23 -1.67
N THR A 130 -8.32 -5.16 -0.44
CA THR A 130 -6.90 -4.82 -0.18
C THR A 130 -5.96 -5.78 -0.92
N LEU A 131 -6.23 -7.09 -0.91
CA LEU A 131 -5.41 -8.08 -1.60
C LEU A 131 -5.53 -8.00 -3.13
N ASN A 132 -6.74 -7.77 -3.66
CA ASN A 132 -7.01 -7.68 -5.09
C ASN A 132 -6.37 -6.41 -5.69
N LEU A 133 -6.48 -5.26 -5.01
CA LEU A 133 -5.90 -3.99 -5.46
C LEU A 133 -4.37 -3.98 -5.45
N THR A 134 -3.75 -4.88 -4.68
CA THR A 134 -2.30 -5.01 -4.57
C THR A 134 -1.75 -6.22 -5.31
N GLU A 135 -2.57 -6.93 -6.07
CA GLU A 135 -2.15 -8.08 -6.85
C GLU A 135 -1.11 -7.68 -7.90
N GLY A 136 0.01 -8.41 -7.95
CA GLY A 136 1.15 -8.08 -8.82
C GLY A 136 2.09 -6.98 -8.31
N LEU A 137 1.78 -6.33 -7.18
CA LEU A 137 2.69 -5.37 -6.53
C LEU A 137 3.56 -6.04 -5.47
N ALA A 138 4.77 -5.51 -5.27
CA ALA A 138 5.59 -5.88 -4.13
C ALA A 138 4.90 -5.35 -2.86
N ARG A 139 4.50 -6.26 -1.97
CA ARG A 139 3.67 -5.95 -0.80
C ARG A 139 4.23 -6.52 0.49
N ARG A 140 3.95 -5.86 1.61
CA ARG A 140 4.37 -6.29 2.94
C ARG A 140 3.42 -5.79 4.03
N TRP A 141 3.07 -6.67 4.95
CA TRP A 141 2.32 -6.31 6.16
C TRP A 141 3.14 -5.38 7.07
N LEU A 142 2.52 -4.29 7.52
CA LEU A 142 3.10 -3.33 8.46
C LEU A 142 2.60 -3.65 9.87
N LEU A 143 3.29 -4.57 10.52
CA LEU A 143 2.96 -5.00 11.87
C LEU A 143 3.82 -4.26 12.90
N PRO A 144 3.28 -3.96 14.09
CA PRO A 144 4.02 -3.26 15.13
C PRO A 144 5.16 -4.09 15.72
N GLU A 145 5.08 -5.41 15.59
CA GLU A 145 6.11 -6.37 15.96
C GLU A 145 6.38 -7.31 14.78
N PRO A 146 7.64 -7.73 14.54
CA PRO A 146 7.96 -8.66 13.47
C PRO A 146 7.30 -10.02 13.70
N ARG A 147 6.39 -10.41 12.81
CA ARG A 147 5.86 -11.78 12.73
C ARG A 147 5.58 -12.15 11.28
N ALA A 148 5.69 -13.44 10.99
CA ALA A 148 5.27 -13.97 9.70
C ALA A 148 3.74 -13.93 9.61
N VAL A 149 3.23 -13.57 8.43
CA VAL A 149 1.82 -13.73 8.07
C VAL A 149 1.77 -14.72 6.92
N SER A 150 0.91 -15.72 7.03
CA SER A 150 0.75 -16.71 5.98
C SER A 150 0.30 -16.04 4.69
N PRO A 151 0.91 -16.36 3.54
CA PRO A 151 0.36 -15.97 2.23
C PRO A 151 -1.04 -16.55 1.96
N ALA A 152 -1.42 -17.60 2.69
CA ALA A 152 -2.74 -18.23 2.64
C ALA A 152 -3.71 -17.70 3.71
N ASP A 153 -3.34 -16.63 4.44
CA ASP A 153 -4.27 -16.00 5.39
C ASP A 153 -5.46 -15.41 4.63
N THR A 154 -6.64 -15.73 5.13
CA THR A 154 -7.94 -15.37 4.57
C THR A 154 -8.52 -14.12 5.23
N GLY A 155 -7.80 -13.51 6.17
CA GLY A 155 -8.27 -12.42 7.01
C GLY A 155 -8.76 -12.90 8.38
N ARG A 156 -8.92 -14.21 8.58
CA ARG A 156 -9.43 -14.79 9.84
C ARG A 156 -8.44 -14.71 10.99
N GLU A 157 -7.15 -14.83 10.71
CA GLU A 157 -6.11 -14.97 11.73
C GLU A 157 -5.34 -13.65 11.93
N THR A 158 -4.92 -13.01 10.83
CA THR A 158 -4.17 -11.74 10.90
C THR A 158 -5.11 -10.55 10.94
N LEU A 159 -5.62 -10.25 12.14
CA LEU A 159 -6.43 -9.06 12.40
C LEU A 159 -5.61 -7.77 12.63
N GLY A 160 -4.28 -7.89 12.63
CA GLY A 160 -3.37 -6.78 12.90
C GLY A 160 -3.28 -6.42 14.39
N PHE A 161 -3.50 -5.16 14.76
CA PHE A 161 -3.34 -4.66 16.14
C PHE A 161 -4.53 -3.79 16.59
N PRO A 162 -4.76 -3.59 17.91
CA PRO A 162 -5.88 -2.79 18.40
C PRO A 162 -5.84 -1.34 17.93
N LEU A 163 -6.99 -0.78 17.52
CA LEU A 163 -7.07 0.61 17.06
C LEU A 163 -6.67 1.64 18.12
N SER A 164 -6.87 1.30 19.40
CA SER A 164 -6.52 2.15 20.54
C SER A 164 -5.03 2.13 20.89
N ASP A 165 -4.22 1.23 20.31
CA ASP A 165 -2.80 1.13 20.61
C ASP A 165 -1.99 2.17 19.81
N GLU A 166 -1.76 3.33 20.44
CA GLU A 166 -0.98 4.42 19.86
C GLU A 166 0.48 4.00 19.56
N ALA A 167 1.08 3.18 20.42
CA ALA A 167 2.46 2.74 20.24
C ALA A 167 2.59 1.82 19.03
N ALA A 168 1.63 0.91 18.84
CA ALA A 168 1.56 0.06 17.65
C ALA A 168 1.38 0.89 16.37
N TRP A 169 0.50 1.89 16.38
CA TRP A 169 0.35 2.83 15.27
C TRP A 169 1.67 3.51 14.92
N ARG A 170 2.38 4.07 15.91
CA ARG A 170 3.69 4.72 15.66
C ARG A 170 4.69 3.75 15.04
N ARG A 171 4.80 2.52 15.55
CA ARG A 171 5.70 1.49 15.00
C ARG A 171 5.33 1.06 13.58
N ALA A 172 4.05 0.92 13.28
CA ALA A 172 3.59 0.52 11.95
C ALA A 172 3.75 1.65 10.92
N LEU A 173 3.36 2.88 11.27
CA LEU A 173 3.43 4.04 10.38
C LEU A 173 4.86 4.46 10.02
N ALA A 174 5.82 4.24 10.95
CA ALA A 174 7.25 4.47 10.69
C ALA A 174 7.81 3.58 9.56
N GLN A 175 7.12 2.48 9.23
CA GLN A 175 7.54 1.56 8.17
C GLN A 175 7.05 1.95 6.78
N VAL A 176 6.11 2.90 6.66
CA VAL A 176 5.59 3.39 5.38
C VAL A 176 6.67 4.26 4.73
N LYS A 177 7.13 3.88 3.54
CA LYS A 177 8.19 4.58 2.80
C LYS A 177 7.59 5.47 1.69
N PRO A 178 8.30 6.54 1.27
CA PRO A 178 7.95 7.26 0.05
C PRO A 178 7.81 6.30 -1.16
N GLY A 179 6.85 6.58 -2.04
CA GLY A 179 6.55 5.72 -3.19
C GLY A 179 5.70 4.48 -2.85
N GLN A 180 5.21 4.36 -1.61
CA GLN A 180 4.29 3.30 -1.20
C GLN A 180 2.90 3.86 -0.93
N ALA A 181 1.87 3.02 -1.17
CA ALA A 181 0.56 3.18 -0.58
C ALA A 181 0.38 2.13 0.51
N CYS A 182 -0.22 2.50 1.64
CA CYS A 182 -0.56 1.57 2.70
C CYS A 182 -2.08 1.40 2.76
N LEU A 183 -2.58 0.27 2.27
CA LEU A 183 -3.99 -0.08 2.36
C LEU A 183 -4.33 -0.52 3.79
N VAL A 184 -5.52 -0.17 4.24
CA VAL A 184 -5.97 -0.31 5.62
C VAL A 184 -7.25 -1.09 5.64
N SER A 185 -7.27 -2.18 6.42
CA SER A 185 -8.48 -2.95 6.69
C SER A 185 -8.80 -2.87 8.18
N PHE A 186 -9.98 -2.35 8.52
CA PHE A 186 -10.47 -2.30 9.89
C PHE A 186 -11.39 -3.48 10.15
N SER A 187 -11.09 -4.22 11.21
CA SER A 187 -11.85 -5.39 11.60
C SER A 187 -12.45 -5.28 12.99
N GLN A 188 -13.54 -6.02 13.23
CA GLN A 188 -14.14 -6.20 14.54
C GLN A 188 -14.54 -7.67 14.70
N THR A 189 -14.36 -8.22 15.89
CA THR A 189 -14.78 -9.58 16.25
C THR A 189 -16.07 -9.53 17.08
N GLY A 190 -16.81 -10.63 17.06
CA GLY A 190 -17.99 -10.83 17.90
C GLY A 190 -19.30 -10.83 17.13
N ARG A 191 -20.32 -11.48 17.72
CA ARG A 191 -21.65 -11.76 17.13
C ARG A 191 -22.49 -10.50 16.94
N ARG A 192 -22.11 -9.63 16.02
CA ARG A 192 -22.89 -8.44 15.64
C ARG A 192 -23.61 -8.73 14.33
N LYS A 193 -24.95 -8.63 14.32
CA LYS A 193 -25.79 -8.87 13.12
C LYS A 193 -25.54 -10.24 12.46
N GLY A 194 -25.17 -11.27 13.22
CA GLY A 194 -24.89 -12.61 12.71
C GLY A 194 -23.45 -12.85 12.24
N TYR A 195 -22.56 -11.86 12.34
CA TYR A 195 -21.15 -11.99 11.94
C TYR A 195 -20.27 -12.48 13.09
N THR A 196 -19.27 -13.31 12.82
CA THR A 196 -18.25 -13.67 13.83
C THR A 196 -17.02 -12.77 13.76
N LEU A 197 -16.70 -12.32 12.55
CA LEU A 197 -15.64 -11.38 12.19
C LEU A 197 -16.17 -10.50 11.07
N GLN A 198 -15.74 -9.24 11.01
CA GLN A 198 -16.05 -8.39 9.88
C GLN A 198 -14.92 -7.41 9.60
N HIS A 199 -14.41 -7.40 8.38
CA HIS A 199 -13.56 -6.36 7.79
C HIS A 199 -14.46 -5.22 7.27
N TYR A 200 -14.97 -4.43 8.21
CA TYR A 200 -16.15 -3.57 8.00
C TYR A 200 -15.85 -2.20 7.38
N HIS A 201 -14.58 -1.81 7.27
CA HIS A 201 -14.19 -0.51 6.73
C HIS A 201 -12.76 -0.58 6.18
N VAL A 202 -12.47 0.24 5.17
CA VAL A 202 -11.15 0.34 4.55
C VAL A 202 -10.70 1.79 4.37
N GLY A 203 -9.43 1.98 4.07
CA GLY A 203 -8.84 3.29 3.77
C GLY A 203 -7.41 3.18 3.25
N VAL A 204 -6.82 4.30 2.87
CA VAL A 204 -5.44 4.33 2.36
C VAL A 204 -4.63 5.34 3.13
N VAL A 205 -3.47 4.92 3.65
CA VAL A 205 -2.46 5.80 4.23
C VAL A 205 -1.41 6.13 3.18
N LEU A 206 -1.19 7.41 2.93
CA LEU A 206 -0.16 7.91 2.03
C LEU A 206 0.89 8.73 2.79
N PRO A 207 2.19 8.51 2.54
CA PRO A 207 3.24 9.37 3.05
C PRO A 207 3.32 10.67 2.24
N ASP A 208 3.56 11.79 2.92
CA ASP A 208 3.94 13.05 2.26
C ASP A 208 5.47 13.29 2.34
N ALA A 209 5.92 14.35 1.67
CA ALA A 209 7.34 14.74 1.65
C ALA A 209 7.86 15.28 2.99
N THR A 210 6.97 15.66 3.92
CA THR A 210 7.31 16.23 5.24
C THR A 210 7.41 15.16 6.33
N GLY A 211 7.10 13.91 6.02
CA GLY A 211 7.05 12.81 6.98
C GLY A 211 5.66 12.52 7.54
N GLY A 212 4.63 13.27 7.12
CA GLY A 212 3.24 13.02 7.44
C GLY A 212 2.74 11.68 6.92
N ARG A 213 1.77 11.08 7.60
CA ARG A 213 1.05 9.87 7.14
C ARG A 213 -0.43 10.15 7.14
N TRP A 214 -0.99 10.35 5.95
CA TRP A 214 -2.36 10.80 5.76
C TRP A 214 -3.27 9.63 5.47
N LEU A 215 -4.18 9.33 6.39
CA LEU A 215 -5.27 8.38 6.17
C LEU A 215 -6.38 9.07 5.37
N TYR A 216 -6.64 8.55 4.18
CA TYR A 216 -7.81 8.85 3.37
C TYR A 216 -8.88 7.81 3.65
N GLN A 217 -10.10 8.26 3.94
CA GLN A 217 -11.25 7.40 4.18
C GLN A 217 -12.55 8.10 3.79
N SER A 218 -13.55 7.32 3.38
CA SER A 218 -14.90 7.80 3.13
C SER A 218 -15.85 7.29 4.19
N THR A 219 -16.62 8.16 4.83
CA THR A 219 -17.59 7.76 5.87
C THR A 219 -18.96 8.36 5.62
N PRO A 220 -20.07 7.71 6.05
CA PRO A 220 -21.42 8.22 5.83
C PRO A 220 -21.65 9.66 6.30
N LYS A 221 -20.97 10.07 7.39
CA LYS A 221 -21.15 11.40 8.00
C LYS A 221 -20.40 12.50 7.25
N SER A 222 -19.29 12.18 6.58
CA SER A 222 -18.33 13.20 6.13
C SER A 222 -17.89 13.04 4.69
N GLY A 223 -18.31 11.98 3.98
CA GLY A 223 -17.75 11.65 2.68
C GLY A 223 -16.25 11.40 2.77
N VAL A 224 -15.54 11.73 1.71
CA VAL A 224 -14.08 11.56 1.60
C VAL A 224 -13.36 12.64 2.43
N THR A 225 -12.57 12.17 3.39
CA THR A 225 -11.77 13.01 4.29
C THR A 225 -10.34 12.50 4.37
N LYS A 226 -9.42 13.36 4.82
CA LYS A 226 -8.07 12.96 5.22
C LYS A 226 -7.76 13.34 6.66
N THR A 227 -6.98 12.51 7.34
CA THR A 227 -6.49 12.76 8.70
C THR A 227 -5.00 12.45 8.78
N ASN A 228 -4.20 13.35 9.35
CA ASN A 228 -2.79 13.08 9.62
C ASN A 228 -2.66 12.19 10.85
N LEU A 229 -2.15 10.96 10.66
CA LEU A 229 -1.94 9.98 11.73
C LEU A 229 -0.60 10.12 12.46
N THR A 230 0.33 10.95 11.96
CA THR A 230 1.56 11.29 12.70
C THR A 230 1.41 12.53 13.58
N ASP A 231 0.37 13.34 13.34
CA ASP A 231 0.00 14.45 14.22
C ASP A 231 -0.72 13.89 15.47
N PRO A 232 -0.26 14.17 16.70
CA PRO A 232 -0.91 13.70 17.92
C PRO A 232 -2.39 14.09 18.02
N ALA A 233 -2.74 15.31 17.57
CA ALA A 233 -4.14 15.75 17.60
C ALA A 233 -5.00 14.99 16.57
N GLY A 234 -4.46 14.75 15.38
CA GLY A 234 -5.05 13.89 14.35
C GLY A 234 -5.27 12.45 14.81
N MET A 235 -4.25 11.82 15.41
CA MET A 235 -4.35 10.46 15.97
C MET A 235 -5.41 10.39 17.07
N LYS A 236 -5.45 11.36 18.00
CA LYS A 236 -6.46 11.40 19.05
C LYS A 236 -7.89 11.49 18.49
N ARG A 237 -8.13 12.36 17.50
CA ARG A 237 -9.44 12.45 16.82
C ARG A 237 -9.80 11.15 16.11
N PHE A 238 -8.84 10.55 15.42
CA PHE A 238 -9.02 9.28 14.75
C PHE A 238 -9.43 8.18 15.75
N GLN A 239 -8.68 7.96 16.82
CA GLN A 239 -8.99 6.94 17.83
C GLN A 239 -10.32 7.17 18.53
N ALA A 240 -10.68 8.43 18.80
CA ALA A 240 -11.97 8.78 19.41
C ALA A 240 -13.17 8.29 18.57
N SER A 241 -13.03 8.23 17.24
CA SER A 241 -14.10 7.71 16.36
C SER A 241 -14.32 6.19 16.47
N PHE A 242 -13.42 5.48 17.17
CA PHE A 242 -13.49 4.03 17.36
C PHE A 242 -13.62 3.58 18.83
N ALA A 243 -13.77 4.51 19.78
CA ALA A 243 -13.81 4.21 21.20
C ALA A 243 -14.91 3.19 21.59
N GLY A 244 -14.60 2.33 22.58
CA GLY A 244 -15.56 1.43 23.23
C GLY A 244 -15.85 0.12 22.50
N LYS A 245 -15.04 -0.31 21.54
CA LYS A 245 -15.22 -1.56 20.80
C LYS A 245 -13.89 -2.27 20.59
N ASP A 246 -13.89 -3.61 20.62
CA ASP A 246 -12.73 -4.41 20.20
C ASP A 246 -12.60 -4.34 18.68
N ARG A 247 -11.84 -3.35 18.23
CA ARG A 247 -11.60 -3.07 16.82
C ARG A 247 -10.12 -3.09 16.55
N ARG A 248 -9.76 -3.74 15.46
CA ARG A 248 -8.38 -3.95 15.06
C ARG A 248 -8.15 -3.37 13.68
N VAL A 249 -6.89 -3.16 13.37
CA VAL A 249 -6.46 -2.60 12.10
C VAL A 249 -5.32 -3.42 11.55
N LEU A 250 -5.44 -3.72 10.26
CA LEU A 250 -4.43 -4.38 9.47
C LEU A 250 -3.94 -3.42 8.38
N LEU A 251 -2.62 -3.39 8.18
CA LEU A 251 -1.95 -2.45 7.29
C LEU A 251 -1.10 -3.22 6.28
N LEU A 252 -1.38 -3.05 4.98
CA LEU A 252 -0.63 -3.64 3.89
C LEU A 252 0.05 -2.53 3.06
N SER A 253 1.38 -2.47 3.11
CA SER A 253 2.12 -1.60 2.21
C SER A 253 2.29 -2.26 0.85
N ALA A 254 2.14 -1.48 -0.22
CA ALA A 254 2.45 -1.87 -1.58
C ALA A 254 3.35 -0.82 -2.25
N ASP A 255 4.40 -1.27 -2.92
CA ASP A 255 5.26 -0.43 -3.75
C ASP A 255 4.48 0.02 -4.98
N LEU A 256 4.38 1.33 -5.18
CA LEU A 256 3.71 1.89 -6.34
C LEU A 256 4.65 1.87 -7.55
N PRO A 257 4.12 1.65 -8.77
CA PRO A 257 4.92 1.80 -9.97
C PRO A 257 5.46 3.24 -10.08
N PRO A 258 6.61 3.44 -10.73
CA PRO A 258 7.11 4.79 -11.02
C PRO A 258 6.02 5.59 -11.72
N ALA A 259 5.80 6.83 -11.27
CA ALA A 259 4.89 7.72 -11.96
C ALA A 259 5.39 7.94 -13.38
N ARG A 260 4.49 7.77 -14.35
CA ARG A 260 4.71 8.10 -15.75
C ARG A 260 4.34 9.55 -16.00
#